data_AF-A0A432YCG4-F1
#
_entry.id   AF-A0A432YCG4-F1
#
_cell.length_a   1.000
_cell.length_b   1.000
_cell.length_c   1.000
_cell.angle_alpha   90.00
_cell.angle_beta   90.00
_cell.angle_gamma   90.00
#
_symmetry.space_group_name_H-M   'P 1'
#
loop_
_entity.id
_entity.type
_entity.pdbx_description
1 polymer ?
#
loop_
_entity_poly.entity_id
_entity_poly.type
_entity_poly.pdbx_seq_one_letter_code
_entity_poly.pdbx_strand_id
1 'polypeptide(L)'
;MAALVAATVGTLPAANAEMLWQDVSLTYLNGQNYKLGDSDRQVVTFEHAAAHNWGDSFLFVDRLDSSDGFTETYAEISPRFSVMKFADDNFFSGLYVATTWEIGDGFDNYLVGLGTDLKLPGFDYFQLNGYRRSNEFFESNYQLTAVWGLQLSGEFYYDGFMDWSSASTGHAAEMNFTSQLKYNVGPALGIDNRFYLGVEYAHWNNKFGIDGVDERNLNLLLKLHF
;
A
#
# COMPACT_ATOMS: atom_id res chain seq x y z
N MET A 1 16.65 57.29 -21.42
CA MET A 1 15.39 57.02 -20.70
C MET A 1 15.28 55.50 -20.63
N ALA A 2 15.67 54.90 -19.49
CA ALA A 2 15.67 53.45 -19.31
C ALA A 2 14.39 53.05 -18.55
N ALA A 3 13.56 52.22 -19.16
CA ALA A 3 12.34 51.72 -18.53
C ALA A 3 12.72 50.57 -17.58
N LEU A 4 12.51 50.79 -16.28
CA LEU A 4 12.61 49.77 -15.25
C LEU A 4 11.34 48.91 -15.33
N VAL A 5 11.45 47.68 -15.82
CA VAL A 5 10.38 46.69 -15.74
C VAL A 5 10.38 46.15 -14.31
N ALA A 6 9.45 46.63 -13.49
CA ALA A 6 9.17 46.03 -12.19
C ALA A 6 8.47 44.68 -12.42
N ALA A 7 9.17 43.58 -12.15
CA ALA A 7 8.55 42.27 -12.08
C ALA A 7 7.67 42.21 -10.82
N THR A 8 6.37 42.18 -11.00
CA THR A 8 5.42 41.81 -9.95
C THR A 8 5.68 40.37 -9.56
N VAL A 9 6.24 40.16 -8.37
CA VAL A 9 6.22 38.85 -7.70
C VAL A 9 4.75 38.56 -7.39
N GLY A 10 4.12 37.76 -8.25
CA GLY A 10 2.78 37.26 -7.99
C GLY A 10 2.81 36.45 -6.70
N THR A 11 1.99 36.82 -5.72
CA THR A 11 1.71 35.98 -4.56
C THR A 11 1.03 34.72 -5.08
N LEU A 12 1.77 33.61 -5.14
CA LEU A 12 1.16 32.30 -5.34
C LEU A 12 0.14 32.10 -4.21
N PRO A 13 -1.08 31.61 -4.50
CA PRO A 13 -1.99 31.23 -3.43
C PRO A 13 -1.27 30.24 -2.52
N ALA A 14 -1.40 30.42 -1.21
CA ALA A 14 -0.90 29.44 -0.25
C ALA A 14 -1.59 28.11 -0.56
N ALA A 15 -0.87 27.20 -1.21
CA ALA A 15 -1.31 25.84 -1.42
C ALA A 15 -1.29 25.15 -0.05
N ASN A 16 -2.44 25.10 0.60
CA ASN A 16 -2.60 24.39 1.87
C ASN A 16 -2.89 22.93 1.55
N ALA A 17 -2.01 22.03 1.98
CA ALA A 17 -2.20 20.58 1.93
C ALA A 17 -3.06 20.15 3.13
N GLU A 18 -4.32 20.57 3.16
CA GLU A 18 -5.24 20.24 4.25
C GLU A 18 -5.40 18.72 4.34
N MET A 19 -5.11 18.16 5.51
CA MET A 19 -5.33 16.76 5.84
C MET A 19 -6.74 16.58 6.36
N LEU A 20 -7.54 15.79 5.65
CA LEU A 20 -8.94 15.53 5.96
C LEU A 20 -9.08 14.45 7.05
N TRP A 21 -8.28 13.40 6.94
CA TRP A 21 -8.11 12.36 7.96
C TRP A 21 -6.76 11.70 7.79
N GLN A 22 -6.31 11.05 8.85
CA GLN A 22 -5.17 10.13 8.81
C GLN A 22 -5.42 8.95 9.74
N ASP A 23 -4.68 7.89 9.51
CA ASP A 23 -4.65 6.69 10.34
C ASP A 23 -3.21 6.18 10.40
N VAL A 24 -2.76 5.83 11.61
CA VAL A 24 -1.43 5.25 11.84
C VAL A 24 -1.64 3.86 12.42
N SER A 25 -0.87 2.88 11.97
CA SER A 25 -0.89 1.56 12.59
C SER A 25 0.48 0.92 12.71
N LEU A 26 0.57 -0.01 13.67
CA LEU A 26 1.71 -0.89 13.88
C LEU A 26 1.21 -2.33 13.85
N THR A 27 1.84 -3.14 13.01
CA THR A 27 1.53 -4.56 12.84
C THR A 27 2.74 -5.40 13.25
N TYR A 28 2.50 -6.49 13.96
CA TYR A 28 3.47 -7.56 14.17
C TYR A 28 2.96 -8.84 13.48
N LEU A 29 3.83 -9.43 12.68
CA LEU A 29 3.60 -10.68 11.96
C LEU A 29 4.61 -11.73 12.41
N ASN A 30 4.16 -12.98 12.45
CA ASN A 30 5.01 -14.14 12.68
C ASN A 30 4.55 -15.31 11.80
N GLY A 31 5.42 -15.80 10.93
CA GLY A 31 5.12 -16.90 10.00
C GLY A 31 6.33 -17.75 9.65
N GLN A 32 6.06 -18.90 9.03
CA GLN A 32 6.98 -20.04 8.94
C GLN A 32 7.16 -20.62 7.53
N ASN A 33 6.52 -20.02 6.51
CA ASN A 33 6.56 -20.54 5.13
C ASN A 33 7.05 -19.50 4.12
N TYR A 34 7.94 -18.60 4.54
CA TYR A 34 8.56 -17.65 3.63
C TYR A 34 9.48 -18.35 2.63
N LYS A 35 9.54 -17.82 1.42
CA LYS A 35 10.48 -18.18 0.35
C LYS A 35 11.59 -17.14 0.26
N LEU A 36 12.72 -17.57 -0.32
CA LEU A 36 13.90 -16.73 -0.59
C LEU A 36 14.56 -16.19 0.70
N GLY A 37 15.22 -17.08 1.45
CA GLY A 37 15.86 -16.79 2.73
C GLY A 37 15.38 -17.76 3.82
N ASP A 38 15.42 -17.33 5.08
CA ASP A 38 14.83 -18.06 6.21
C ASP A 38 13.32 -18.23 5.99
N SER A 39 12.77 -19.39 6.34
CA SER A 39 11.33 -19.66 6.27
C SER A 39 10.57 -19.12 7.47
N ASP A 40 11.24 -18.95 8.61
CA ASP A 40 10.70 -18.42 9.85
C ASP A 40 11.09 -16.95 10.00
N ARG A 41 10.11 -16.05 9.92
CA ARG A 41 10.36 -14.61 10.00
C ARG A 41 9.35 -13.92 10.90
N GLN A 42 9.84 -12.86 11.53
CA GLN A 42 9.02 -11.88 12.22
C GLN A 42 9.09 -10.57 11.46
N VAL A 43 7.96 -9.91 11.28
CA VAL A 43 7.89 -8.63 10.58
C VAL A 43 7.16 -7.63 11.47
N VAL A 44 7.74 -6.45 11.61
CA VAL A 44 7.08 -5.29 12.19
C VAL A 44 6.81 -4.30 11.08
N THR A 45 5.53 -4.00 10.85
CA THR A 45 5.09 -3.07 9.81
C THR A 45 4.56 -1.80 10.46
N PHE A 46 5.08 -0.65 10.07
CA PHE A 46 4.48 0.66 10.34
C PHE A 46 3.70 1.11 9.12
N GLU A 47 2.47 1.57 9.29
CA GLU A 47 1.64 2.10 8.20
C GLU A 47 1.11 3.51 8.53
N HIS A 48 1.03 4.36 7.51
CA HIS A 48 0.36 5.66 7.56
C HIS A 48 -0.54 5.80 6.33
N ALA A 49 -1.83 6.04 6.56
CA ALA A 49 -2.79 6.38 5.52
C ALA A 49 -3.35 7.77 5.78
N ALA A 50 -3.51 8.59 4.75
CA ALA A 50 -4.12 9.90 4.89
C ALA A 50 -4.88 10.31 3.63
N ALA A 51 -5.98 11.04 3.82
CA ALA A 51 -6.61 11.79 2.75
C ALA A 51 -6.38 13.28 2.94
N HIS A 52 -6.19 13.96 1.82
CA HIS A 52 -5.99 15.39 1.74
C HIS A 52 -6.96 16.03 0.76
N ASN A 53 -7.03 17.35 0.78
CA ASN A 53 -7.80 18.10 -0.23
C ASN A 53 -7.30 17.88 -1.68
N TRP A 54 -6.03 17.49 -1.85
CA TRP A 54 -5.39 17.23 -3.15
C TRP A 54 -5.44 15.75 -3.61
N GLY A 55 -5.85 14.82 -2.75
CA GLY A 55 -5.76 13.39 -3.03
C GLY A 55 -5.60 12.55 -1.76
N ASP A 56 -4.82 11.48 -1.83
CA ASP A 56 -4.52 10.62 -0.70
C ASP A 56 -3.07 10.12 -0.75
N SER A 57 -2.63 9.54 0.38
CA SER A 57 -1.34 8.89 0.50
C SER A 57 -1.42 7.66 1.38
N PHE A 58 -0.69 6.63 0.98
CA PHE A 58 -0.40 5.47 1.79
C PHE A 58 1.12 5.29 1.90
N LEU A 59 1.59 4.87 3.06
CA LEU A 59 2.96 4.50 3.33
C LEU A 59 2.98 3.26 4.21
N PHE A 60 3.89 2.35 3.91
CA PHE A 60 4.27 1.31 4.87
C PHE A 60 5.78 1.11 4.92
N VAL A 61 6.26 0.65 6.07
CA VAL A 61 7.66 0.28 6.30
C VAL A 61 7.68 -1.04 7.05
N ASP A 62 8.24 -2.06 6.42
CA ASP A 62 8.53 -3.35 7.03
C ASP A 62 9.95 -3.37 7.59
N ARG A 63 10.06 -3.84 8.83
CA ARG A 63 11.30 -4.33 9.39
C ARG A 63 11.16 -5.83 9.62
N LEU A 64 11.94 -6.59 8.86
CA LEU A 64 11.95 -8.04 8.92
C LEU A 64 13.17 -8.52 9.69
N ASP A 65 12.94 -9.48 10.59
CA ASP A 65 13.97 -10.19 11.35
C ASP A 65 13.80 -11.70 11.14
N SER A 66 14.86 -12.35 10.65
CA SER A 66 14.93 -13.80 10.42
C SER A 66 15.59 -14.53 11.59
N SER A 67 15.31 -15.82 11.76
CA SER A 67 15.85 -16.62 12.88
C SER A 67 17.38 -16.79 12.83
N ASP A 68 17.96 -16.71 11.63
CA ASP A 68 19.40 -16.72 11.38
C ASP A 68 20.12 -15.38 11.67
N GLY A 69 19.37 -14.34 12.09
CA GLY A 69 19.89 -13.01 12.41
C GLY A 69 20.01 -12.07 11.21
N PHE A 70 19.57 -12.48 10.02
CA PHE A 70 19.42 -11.57 8.89
C PHE A 70 18.26 -10.60 9.13
N THR A 71 18.45 -9.36 8.69
CA THR A 71 17.43 -8.31 8.83
C THR A 71 17.30 -7.53 7.53
N GLU A 72 16.08 -7.16 7.18
CA GLU A 72 15.76 -6.44 5.94
C GLU A 72 14.80 -5.29 6.25
N THR A 73 14.95 -4.18 5.52
CA THR A 73 13.98 -3.09 5.55
C THR A 73 13.44 -2.86 4.15
N TYR A 74 12.12 -2.84 4.05
CA TYR A 74 11.40 -2.50 2.83
C TYR A 74 10.37 -1.42 3.13
N ALA A 75 10.16 -0.49 2.22
CA ALA A 75 9.16 0.55 2.37
C ALA A 75 8.51 0.88 1.03
N GLU A 76 7.25 1.28 1.09
CA GLU A 76 6.57 1.90 -0.05
C GLU A 76 5.91 3.20 0.35
N ILE A 77 5.93 4.15 -0.58
CA ILE A 77 5.27 5.46 -0.45
C ILE A 77 4.42 5.68 -1.69
N SER A 78 3.10 5.75 -1.51
CA SER A 78 2.13 5.72 -2.59
C SER A 78 1.12 6.87 -2.53
N PRO A 79 1.50 8.11 -2.90
CA PRO A 79 0.54 9.20 -3.04
C PRO A 79 -0.23 9.09 -4.36
N ARG A 80 -1.52 9.45 -4.30
CA ARG A 80 -2.39 9.61 -5.48
C ARG A 80 -2.95 11.02 -5.52
N PHE A 81 -2.80 11.68 -6.66
CA PHE A 81 -3.22 13.07 -6.85
C PHE A 81 -4.53 13.12 -7.62
N SER A 82 -5.57 13.71 -7.00
CA SER A 82 -6.90 13.82 -7.59
C SER A 82 -6.89 14.71 -8.83
N VAL A 83 -7.27 14.16 -9.98
CA VAL A 83 -7.43 14.91 -11.24
C VAL A 83 -8.87 15.31 -11.45
N MET A 84 -9.80 14.39 -11.17
CA MET A 84 -11.23 14.58 -11.37
C MET A 84 -12.00 13.83 -10.29
N LYS A 85 -12.98 14.48 -9.68
CA LYS A 85 -13.96 13.84 -8.80
C LYS A 85 -15.28 13.69 -9.55
N PHE A 86 -15.90 12.53 -9.42
CA PHE A 86 -17.21 12.27 -10.01
C PHE A 86 -18.33 12.57 -9.01
N ALA A 87 -19.57 12.60 -9.51
CA ALA A 87 -20.74 12.77 -8.67
C ALA A 87 -20.91 11.60 -7.68
N ASP A 88 -21.59 11.87 -6.56
CA ASP A 88 -21.73 10.90 -5.47
C ASP A 88 -22.52 9.65 -5.87
N ASP A 89 -23.40 9.74 -6.86
CA ASP A 89 -24.18 8.63 -7.42
C ASP A 89 -23.43 7.81 -8.49
N ASN A 90 -22.22 8.23 -8.90
CA ASN A 90 -21.39 7.49 -9.83
C ASN A 90 -20.74 6.26 -9.16
N PHE A 91 -20.65 5.15 -9.88
CA PHE A 91 -19.97 3.93 -9.45
C PHE A 91 -18.48 4.14 -9.14
N PHE A 92 -17.81 5.04 -9.86
CA PHE A 92 -16.45 5.47 -9.58
C PHE A 92 -16.45 6.77 -8.76
N SER A 93 -15.50 6.92 -7.85
CA SER A 93 -15.34 8.16 -7.06
C SER A 93 -14.58 9.26 -7.81
N GLY A 94 -13.62 8.88 -8.66
CA GLY A 94 -12.78 9.85 -9.37
C GLY A 94 -11.66 9.21 -10.17
N LEU A 95 -10.83 10.06 -10.76
CA LEU A 95 -9.60 9.72 -11.46
C LEU A 95 -8.41 10.38 -10.78
N TYR A 96 -7.34 9.62 -10.58
CA TYR A 96 -6.13 10.05 -9.92
C TYR A 96 -4.90 9.79 -10.80
N VAL A 97 -3.87 10.61 -10.65
CA VAL A 97 -2.49 10.20 -10.99
C VAL A 97 -1.97 9.42 -9.79
N ALA A 98 -1.70 8.14 -9.97
CA ALA A 98 -1.19 7.27 -8.92
C ALA A 98 0.32 7.12 -9.06
N THR A 99 1.04 7.17 -7.93
CA THR A 99 2.48 6.94 -7.88
C THR A 99 2.83 6.01 -6.74
N THR A 100 3.91 5.24 -6.88
CA THR A 100 4.53 4.47 -5.80
C THR A 100 6.05 4.58 -5.91
N TRP A 101 6.72 4.79 -4.79
CA TRP A 101 8.15 4.61 -4.65
C TRP A 101 8.39 3.42 -3.72
N GLU A 102 9.00 2.37 -4.25
CA GLU A 102 9.44 1.20 -3.50
C GLU A 102 10.91 1.37 -3.13
N ILE A 103 11.26 1.13 -1.87
CA ILE A 103 12.60 1.28 -1.31
C ILE A 103 12.96 -0.04 -0.64
N GLY A 104 14.04 -0.68 -1.09
CA GLY A 104 14.58 -1.86 -0.43
C GLY A 104 16.10 -1.76 -0.21
N ASP A 105 16.71 -2.87 0.18
CA ASP A 105 18.15 -2.93 0.47
C ASP A 105 18.99 -2.75 -0.82
N GLY A 106 19.30 -1.49 -1.13
CA GLY A 106 20.15 -1.11 -2.26
C GLY A 106 19.43 -0.98 -3.60
N PHE A 107 18.11 -0.84 -3.60
CA PHE A 107 17.33 -0.60 -4.83
C PHE A 107 16.14 0.32 -4.60
N ASP A 108 15.73 0.97 -5.69
CA ASP A 108 14.53 1.78 -5.76
C ASP A 108 13.69 1.39 -6.99
N ASN A 109 12.38 1.21 -6.84
CA ASN A 109 11.49 1.13 -8.00
C ASN A 109 10.50 2.29 -7.98
N TYR A 110 10.18 2.81 -9.17
CA TYR A 110 9.29 3.95 -9.34
C TYR A 110 8.11 3.60 -10.23
N LEU A 111 6.90 3.79 -9.72
CA LEU A 111 5.66 3.52 -10.43
C LEU A 111 4.90 4.82 -10.65
N VAL A 112 4.37 4.99 -11.86
CA VAL A 112 3.50 6.11 -12.22
C VAL A 112 2.37 5.63 -13.12
N GLY A 113 1.16 6.12 -12.87
CA GLY A 113 0.01 5.75 -13.67
C GLY A 113 -1.30 6.37 -13.22
N LEU A 114 -2.39 5.63 -13.42
CA LEU A 114 -3.75 6.09 -13.16
C LEU A 114 -4.40 5.27 -12.05
N GLY A 115 -5.17 5.93 -11.21
CA GLY A 115 -5.94 5.33 -10.12
C GLY A 115 -7.41 5.71 -10.16
N THR A 116 -8.26 4.88 -9.57
CA THR A 116 -9.67 5.16 -9.32
C THR A 116 -10.15 4.39 -8.08
N ASP A 117 -11.26 4.82 -7.51
CA ASP A 117 -11.94 4.13 -6.41
C ASP A 117 -13.35 3.73 -6.85
N LEU A 118 -13.79 2.55 -6.45
CA LEU A 118 -15.09 1.98 -6.76
C LEU A 118 -15.99 2.03 -5.52
N LYS A 119 -17.24 2.44 -5.70
CA LYS A 119 -18.28 2.43 -4.67
C LYS A 119 -18.98 1.08 -4.69
N LEU A 120 -18.37 0.08 -4.05
CA LEU A 120 -18.92 -1.27 -3.95
C LEU A 120 -19.73 -1.45 -2.65
N PRO A 121 -20.93 -2.07 -2.69
CA PRO A 121 -21.69 -2.35 -1.48
C PRO A 121 -20.88 -3.20 -0.48
N GLY A 122 -20.80 -2.71 0.77
CA GLY A 122 -20.13 -3.39 1.87
C GLY A 122 -18.62 -3.13 1.99
N PHE A 123 -18.00 -2.44 1.02
CA PHE A 123 -16.60 -2.03 1.10
C PHE A 123 -16.51 -0.62 1.70
N ASP A 124 -15.59 -0.43 2.65
CA ASP A 124 -15.22 0.90 3.12
C ASP A 124 -14.41 1.64 2.05
N TYR A 125 -13.56 0.88 1.35
CA TYR A 125 -12.84 1.31 0.16
C TYR A 125 -12.54 0.13 -0.76
N PHE A 126 -12.52 0.41 -2.06
CA PHE A 126 -12.00 -0.48 -3.08
C PHE A 126 -11.29 0.37 -4.14
N GLN A 127 -9.99 0.21 -4.24
CA GLN A 127 -9.13 1.03 -5.10
C GLN A 127 -8.53 0.18 -6.21
N LEU A 128 -8.42 0.75 -7.40
CA LEU A 128 -7.73 0.15 -8.54
C LEU A 128 -6.71 1.14 -9.09
N ASN A 129 -5.49 0.68 -9.28
CA ASN A 129 -4.41 1.46 -9.87
C ASN A 129 -3.70 0.66 -10.97
N GLY A 130 -3.29 1.34 -12.03
CA GLY A 130 -2.50 0.76 -13.11
C GLY A 130 -1.29 1.63 -13.41
N TYR A 131 -0.10 1.03 -13.43
CA TYR A 131 1.18 1.72 -13.46
C TYR A 131 2.07 1.27 -14.62
N ARG A 132 2.89 2.21 -15.09
CA ARG A 132 4.20 1.91 -15.66
C ARG A 132 5.20 1.83 -14.49
N ARG A 133 5.86 0.69 -14.34
CA ARG A 133 6.87 0.45 -13.29
C ARG A 133 8.26 0.53 -13.90
N SER A 134 9.12 1.35 -13.32
CA SER A 134 10.53 1.46 -13.65
C SER A 134 11.33 0.79 -12.54
N ASN A 135 11.99 -0.31 -12.89
CA ASN A 135 12.71 -1.13 -11.93
C ASN A 135 14.21 -0.79 -11.94
N GLU A 136 14.87 -0.87 -10.79
CA GLU A 136 16.32 -0.67 -10.70
C GLU A 136 17.10 -1.79 -11.42
N PHE A 137 16.73 -3.05 -11.12
CA PHE A 137 17.49 -4.21 -11.58
C PHE A 137 16.92 -4.90 -12.83
N PHE A 138 15.69 -4.58 -13.21
CA PHE A 138 14.99 -5.23 -14.33
C PHE A 138 14.49 -4.18 -15.33
N GLU A 139 14.12 -4.64 -16.52
CA GLU A 139 13.45 -3.75 -17.47
C GLU A 139 12.11 -3.29 -16.91
N SER A 140 11.76 -2.04 -17.20
CA SER A 140 10.47 -1.46 -16.85
C SER A 140 9.32 -2.34 -17.39
N ASN A 141 8.32 -2.60 -16.55
CA ASN A 141 7.13 -3.39 -16.86
C ASN A 141 5.84 -2.63 -16.49
N TYR A 142 4.70 -3.33 -16.40
CA TYR A 142 3.42 -2.76 -15.99
C TYR A 142 2.93 -3.46 -14.73
N GLN A 143 2.22 -2.74 -13.87
CA GLN A 143 1.61 -3.30 -12.66
C GLN A 143 0.15 -2.87 -12.54
N LEU A 144 -0.69 -3.79 -12.08
CA LEU A 144 -2.06 -3.52 -11.64
C LEU A 144 -2.13 -3.79 -10.13
N THR A 145 -2.69 -2.85 -9.40
CA THR A 145 -2.87 -2.94 -7.95
C THR A 145 -4.35 -2.80 -7.62
N ALA A 146 -4.86 -3.71 -6.81
CA ALA A 146 -6.15 -3.60 -6.16
C ALA A 146 -5.95 -3.52 -4.65
N VAL A 147 -6.69 -2.63 -3.97
CA VAL A 147 -6.67 -2.51 -2.49
C VAL A 147 -8.10 -2.48 -1.99
N TRP A 148 -8.39 -3.18 -0.91
CA TRP A 148 -9.75 -3.23 -0.36
C TRP A 148 -9.77 -3.25 1.16
N GLY A 149 -10.91 -2.82 1.71
CA GLY A 149 -11.26 -2.99 3.11
C GLY A 149 -12.76 -3.14 3.24
N LEU A 150 -13.19 -4.14 4.01
CA LEU A 150 -14.60 -4.35 4.34
C LEU A 150 -14.78 -4.85 5.76
N GLN A 151 -15.70 -4.19 6.46
CA GLN A 151 -16.24 -4.65 7.72
C GLN A 151 -17.14 -5.87 7.49
N LEU A 152 -16.81 -6.99 8.14
CA LEU A 152 -17.64 -8.19 8.18
C LEU A 152 -18.58 -8.14 9.40
N SER A 153 -19.37 -9.21 9.59
CA SER A 153 -20.29 -9.30 10.73
C SER A 153 -19.54 -9.27 12.08
N GLY A 154 -20.07 -8.52 13.05
CA GLY A 154 -19.44 -8.34 14.35
C GLY A 154 -18.20 -7.45 14.26
N GLU A 155 -17.15 -7.78 15.00
CA GLU A 155 -15.90 -7.03 15.05
C GLU A 155 -14.84 -7.54 14.06
N PHE A 156 -15.26 -8.33 13.05
CA PHE A 156 -14.36 -8.86 12.03
C PHE A 156 -14.12 -7.86 10.90
N TYR A 157 -12.85 -7.67 10.53
CA TYR A 157 -12.44 -6.87 9.39
C TYR A 157 -11.65 -7.73 8.40
N TYR A 158 -11.87 -7.50 7.11
CA TYR A 158 -11.10 -8.10 6.04
C TYR A 158 -10.57 -7.02 5.11
N ASP A 159 -9.26 -6.98 4.90
CA ASP A 159 -8.58 -6.02 4.05
C ASP A 159 -7.35 -6.64 3.42
N GLY A 160 -6.76 -5.94 2.46
CA GLY A 160 -5.57 -6.40 1.77
C GLY A 160 -5.35 -5.71 0.44
N PHE A 161 -4.38 -6.24 -0.29
CA PHE A 161 -4.05 -5.80 -1.62
C PHE A 161 -3.71 -6.97 -2.55
N MET A 162 -3.76 -6.69 -3.85
CA MET A 162 -3.26 -7.57 -4.88
C MET A 162 -2.47 -6.76 -5.89
N ASP A 163 -1.20 -7.10 -6.05
CA ASP A 163 -0.37 -6.65 -7.15
C ASP A 163 -0.24 -7.76 -8.18
N TRP A 164 -0.37 -7.38 -9.45
CA TRP A 164 0.03 -8.20 -10.57
C TRP A 164 0.96 -7.38 -11.46
N SER A 165 2.12 -7.93 -11.81
CA SER A 165 3.05 -7.27 -12.72
C SER A 165 3.31 -8.11 -13.98
N SER A 166 3.44 -7.43 -15.12
CA SER A 166 3.73 -8.07 -16.40
C SER A 166 5.18 -8.54 -16.45
N ALA A 167 5.44 -9.62 -17.18
CA ALA A 167 6.82 -10.08 -17.43
C ALA A 167 7.67 -9.00 -18.14
N SER A 168 8.97 -9.04 -17.91
CA SER A 168 9.99 -8.32 -18.67
C SER A 168 11.23 -9.21 -18.86
N THR A 169 12.26 -8.73 -19.57
CA THR A 169 13.45 -9.55 -19.81
C THR A 169 14.13 -9.91 -18.49
N GLY A 170 14.21 -11.21 -18.19
CA GLY A 170 14.81 -11.72 -16.95
C GLY A 170 13.91 -11.63 -15.72
N HIS A 171 12.62 -11.29 -15.88
CA HIS A 171 11.65 -11.15 -14.79
C HIS A 171 10.31 -11.73 -15.22
N ALA A 172 9.86 -12.79 -14.56
CA ALA A 172 8.57 -13.42 -14.85
C ALA A 172 7.41 -12.50 -14.46
N ALA A 173 6.25 -12.69 -15.09
CA ALA A 173 5.02 -12.09 -14.59
C ALA A 173 4.75 -12.66 -13.20
N GLU A 174 4.46 -11.80 -12.24
CA GLU A 174 4.25 -12.18 -10.85
C GLU A 174 2.92 -11.64 -10.34
N MET A 175 2.47 -12.24 -9.24
CA MET A 175 1.39 -11.67 -8.44
C MET A 175 1.70 -11.84 -6.97
N ASN A 176 1.39 -10.80 -6.21
CA ASN A 176 1.31 -10.79 -4.75
C ASN A 176 -0.14 -10.54 -4.37
N PHE A 177 -0.79 -11.50 -3.74
CA PHE A 177 -2.06 -11.30 -3.05
C PHE A 177 -1.80 -11.42 -1.56
N THR A 178 -1.96 -10.34 -0.81
CA THR A 178 -1.78 -10.35 0.65
C THR A 178 -3.02 -9.78 1.31
N SER A 179 -3.65 -10.58 2.17
CA SER A 179 -4.88 -10.20 2.86
C SER A 179 -4.88 -10.55 4.33
N GLN A 180 -5.58 -9.73 5.12
CA GLN A 180 -5.71 -9.89 6.55
C GLN A 180 -7.16 -10.17 6.90
N LEU A 181 -7.38 -11.23 7.70
CA LEU A 181 -8.64 -11.46 8.40
C LEU A 181 -8.39 -11.26 9.88
N LYS A 182 -9.05 -10.27 10.46
CA LYS A 182 -8.75 -9.82 11.82
C LYS A 182 -10.01 -9.48 12.61
N TYR A 183 -9.92 -9.62 13.93
CA TYR A 183 -10.99 -9.34 14.88
C TYR A 183 -10.57 -8.22 15.83
N ASN A 184 -11.39 -7.17 15.93
CA ASN A 184 -11.13 -6.05 16.83
C ASN A 184 -11.46 -6.46 18.28
N VAL A 185 -10.43 -6.65 19.10
CA VAL A 185 -10.56 -6.94 20.54
C VAL A 185 -10.67 -5.69 21.40
N GLY A 186 -10.48 -4.49 20.82
CA GLY A 186 -10.54 -3.22 21.54
C GLY A 186 -11.78 -3.06 22.43
N PRO A 187 -13.00 -3.25 21.90
CA PRO A 187 -14.24 -3.16 22.68
C PRO A 187 -14.29 -4.13 23.87
N ALA A 188 -13.78 -5.36 23.71
CA ALA A 188 -13.76 -6.36 24.78
C ALA A 188 -12.74 -6.02 25.89
N LEU A 189 -11.70 -5.27 25.56
CA LEU A 189 -10.68 -4.79 26.49
C LEU A 189 -11.01 -3.42 27.10
N GLY A 190 -12.08 -2.77 26.65
CA GLY A 190 -12.46 -1.42 27.09
C GLY A 190 -11.47 -0.34 26.65
N ILE A 191 -10.79 -0.54 25.52
CA ILE A 191 -9.91 0.46 24.90
C ILE A 191 -10.57 0.99 23.62
N ASP A 192 -10.43 2.28 23.38
CA ASP A 192 -11.03 2.95 22.20
C ASP A 192 -10.23 2.69 20.92
N ASN A 193 -8.94 2.34 21.05
CA ASN A 193 -8.08 1.99 19.91
C ASN A 193 -8.57 0.71 19.23
N ARG A 194 -8.51 0.68 17.89
CA ARG A 194 -8.70 -0.55 17.13
C ARG A 194 -7.48 -1.44 17.34
N PHE A 195 -7.64 -2.49 18.13
CA PHE A 195 -6.63 -3.50 18.38
C PHE A 195 -7.10 -4.82 17.81
N TYR A 196 -6.35 -5.33 16.84
CA TYR A 196 -6.71 -6.48 16.03
C TYR A 196 -5.83 -7.68 16.36
N LEU A 197 -6.49 -8.83 16.51
CA LEU A 197 -5.87 -10.15 16.48
C LEU A 197 -6.38 -10.88 15.24
N GLY A 198 -5.50 -11.56 14.51
CA GLY A 198 -5.93 -12.23 13.29
C GLY A 198 -4.82 -13.00 12.60
N VAL A 199 -5.00 -13.13 11.29
CA VAL A 199 -4.02 -13.72 10.39
C VAL A 199 -3.82 -12.83 9.17
N GLU A 200 -2.60 -12.86 8.65
CA GLU A 200 -2.30 -12.39 7.30
C GLU A 200 -1.93 -13.58 6.42
N TYR A 201 -2.47 -13.63 5.21
CA TYR A 201 -2.14 -14.64 4.23
C TYR A 201 -1.50 -14.02 3.00
N ALA A 202 -0.23 -14.34 2.78
CA ALA A 202 0.53 -13.99 1.59
C ALA A 202 0.47 -15.14 0.58
N HIS A 203 -0.01 -14.83 -0.61
CA HIS A 203 -0.14 -15.73 -1.74
C HIS A 203 0.61 -15.13 -2.93
N TRP A 204 1.78 -15.68 -3.24
CA TRP A 204 2.62 -15.22 -4.35
C TRP A 204 2.73 -16.23 -5.48
N ASN A 205 2.61 -15.77 -6.71
CA ASN A 205 3.02 -16.54 -7.89
C ASN A 205 4.27 -15.90 -8.46
N ASN A 206 5.32 -16.68 -8.69
CA ASN A 206 6.62 -16.20 -9.15
C ASN A 206 7.18 -15.04 -8.31
N LYS A 207 7.29 -15.22 -6.99
CA LYS A 207 7.72 -14.19 -6.04
C LYS A 207 9.01 -13.49 -6.50
N PHE A 208 8.98 -12.16 -6.55
CA PHE A 208 10.04 -11.29 -7.06
C PHE A 208 10.40 -11.57 -8.53
N GLY A 209 9.40 -11.99 -9.30
CA GLY A 209 9.46 -12.45 -10.69
C GLY A 209 10.43 -13.59 -10.96
N ILE A 210 10.72 -14.42 -9.96
CA ILE A 210 11.47 -15.67 -10.13
C ILE A 210 10.51 -16.79 -10.51
N ASP A 211 10.63 -17.28 -11.75
CA ASP A 211 9.76 -18.32 -12.30
C ASP A 211 9.74 -19.58 -11.42
N GLY A 212 8.53 -20.01 -11.03
CA GLY A 212 8.29 -21.19 -10.20
C GLY A 212 8.50 -21.00 -8.69
N VAL A 213 8.85 -19.80 -8.22
CA VAL A 213 8.96 -19.51 -6.78
C VAL A 213 7.60 -19.04 -6.24
N ASP A 214 6.74 -19.99 -5.91
CA ASP A 214 5.44 -19.68 -5.32
C ASP A 214 5.50 -19.68 -3.77
N GLU A 215 4.82 -18.71 -3.15
CA GLU A 215 4.70 -18.60 -1.69
C GLU A 215 3.24 -18.72 -1.25
N ARG A 216 3.01 -19.50 -0.20
CA ARG A 216 1.72 -19.66 0.49
C ARG A 216 2.02 -19.57 1.97
N ASN A 217 1.89 -18.38 2.53
CA ASN A 217 2.38 -18.12 3.88
C ASN A 217 1.29 -17.50 4.74
N LEU A 218 0.95 -18.19 5.83
CA LEU A 218 0.00 -17.71 6.83
C LEU A 218 0.79 -17.20 8.03
N ASN A 219 0.53 -15.96 8.43
CA ASN A 219 1.17 -15.30 9.54
C ASN A 219 0.15 -15.07 10.65
N LEU A 220 0.56 -15.25 11.91
CA LEU A 220 -0.15 -14.67 13.04
C LEU A 220 -0.03 -13.15 12.94
N LEU A 221 -1.12 -12.43 13.21
CA LEU A 221 -1.17 -10.97 13.15
C LEU A 221 -1.64 -10.36 14.48
N LEU A 222 -0.90 -9.35 14.92
CA LEU A 222 -1.32 -8.36 15.93
C LEU A 222 -1.22 -6.98 15.29
N LYS A 223 -2.29 -6.19 15.27
CA LYS A 223 -2.28 -4.85 14.66
C LYS A 223 -2.97 -3.82 15.53
N LEU A 224 -2.33 -2.67 15.75
CA LEU A 224 -2.85 -1.58 16.57
C LEU A 224 -2.93 -0.30 15.76
N HIS A 225 -4.08 0.38 15.80
CA HIS A 225 -4.28 1.69 15.20
C HIS A 225 -4.29 2.81 16.28
N PHE A 226 -3.78 3.99 15.92
CA PHE A 226 -3.63 5.15 16.79
C PHE A 226 -4.40 6.38 16.29
#